data_AF-A0A9W7XSQ0-F1
#
_entry.id   AF-A0A9W7XSQ0-F1
#
_cell.length_a   1.000
_cell.length_b   1.000
_cell.length_c   1.000
_cell.angle_alpha   90.00
_cell.angle_beta   90.00
_cell.angle_gamma   90.00
#
_symmetry.space_group_name_H-M   'P 1'
#
loop_
_entity.id
_entity.type
_entity.pdbx_description
1 polymer ?
#
loop_
_entity_poly.entity_id
_entity_poly.type
_entity_poly.pdbx_seq_one_letter_code
_entity_poly.pdbx_strand_id
1 'polypeptide(L)' 'LAAAEQEMEMVTDMFARINDLCYKKCLLQRYNDEELTKAESVCADRCVAKYFQVNREVSDKLAKYSQANQ' A
#
# COMPACT_ATOMS: atom_id res chain seq x y z
N LEU A 1 0.21 -13.34 22.96
CA LEU A 1 -0.22 -11.93 22.93
C LEU A 1 0.75 -11.10 22.08
N ALA A 2 2.05 -11.07 22.42
CA ALA A 2 3.07 -10.33 21.65
C ALA A 2 3.07 -10.57 20.12
N ALA A 3 2.96 -11.82 19.65
CA ALA A 3 2.93 -12.10 18.20
C ALA A 3 1.70 -11.50 17.49
N ALA A 4 0.52 -11.55 18.13
CA ALA A 4 -0.71 -10.99 17.56
C ALA A 4 -0.69 -9.45 17.58
N GLU A 5 -0.08 -8.84 18.60
CA GLU A 5 0.15 -7.39 18.66
C GLU A 5 1.08 -6.93 17.54
N GLN A 6 2.16 -7.67 17.30
CA GLN A 6 3.10 -7.37 16.22
C GLN A 6 2.43 -7.50 14.84
N GLU A 7 1.62 -8.53 14.62
CA GLU A 7 0.85 -8.67 13.39
C GLU A 7 -0.10 -7.48 13.16
N MET A 8 -0.78 -7.03 14.22
CA MET A 8 -1.67 -5.87 14.16
C MET A 8 -0.91 -4.58 13.83
N GLU A 9 0.26 -4.37 14.43
CA GLU A 9 1.12 -3.20 14.16
C GLU A 9 1.57 -3.18 12.69
N MET A 10 2.00 -4.33 12.16
CA MET A 10 2.39 -4.45 10.74
C MET A 10 1.24 -4.13 9.79
N VAL A 11 0.03 -4.64 10.06
CA VAL A 11 -1.15 -4.35 9.23
C VAL A 11 -1.52 -2.87 9.29
N THR A 12 -1.38 -2.26 10.46
CA THR A 12 -1.69 -0.83 10.66
C THR A 12 -0.71 0.08 9.92
N ASP A 13 0.60 -0.17 10.02
CA ASP A 13 1.60 0.57 9.26
C ASP A 13 1.38 0.40 7.74
N MET A 14 1.10 -0.82 7.29
CA MET A 14 0.80 -1.10 5.88
C MET A 14 -0.43 -0.30 5.40
N PHE A 15 -1.52 -0.29 6.17
CA PHE A 15 -2.71 0.48 5.83
C PHE A 15 -2.42 1.98 5.73
N ALA A 16 -1.67 2.54 6.68
CA ALA A 16 -1.29 3.95 6.66
C ALA A 16 -0.48 4.31 5.41
N ARG A 17 0.47 3.45 5.01
CA ARG A 17 1.27 3.64 3.78
C ARG A 17 0.44 3.53 2.51
N ILE A 18 -0.47 2.55 2.42
CA ILE A 18 -1.39 2.40 1.28
C ILE A 18 -2.24 3.66 1.14
N ASN A 19 -2.82 4.14 2.25
CA ASN A 19 -3.68 5.32 2.26
C ASN A 19 -2.94 6.56 1.74
N ASP A 20 -1.76 6.87 2.31
CA ASP A 20 -0.95 8.02 1.86
C ASP A 20 -0.53 7.92 0.38
N LEU A 21 -0.09 6.73 -0.04
CA LEU A 21 0.37 6.52 -1.41
C LEU A 21 -0.76 6.64 -2.43
N CYS A 22 -1.89 5.98 -2.17
CA CYS A 22 -3.02 5.98 -3.11
C CYS A 22 -3.75 7.32 -3.12
N TYR A 23 -3.82 8.03 -2.00
CA TYR A 23 -4.26 9.41 -1.96
C TYR A 23 -3.41 10.28 -2.89
N LYS A 24 -2.07 10.25 -2.74
CA LYS A 24 -1.14 11.02 -3.59
C LYS A 24 -1.19 10.65 -5.07
N LYS A 25 -1.49 9.39 -5.40
CA LYS A 25 -1.49 8.89 -6.79
C LYS A 25 -2.81 9.10 -7.51
N CYS A 26 -3.93 9.01 -6.80
CA CYS A 26 -5.26 8.96 -7.42
C CYS A 26 -6.13 10.18 -7.13
N LEU A 27 -5.86 10.93 -6.05
CA LEU A 27 -6.64 12.11 -5.68
C LEU A 27 -5.84 13.36 -6.02
N LEU A 28 -6.29 14.06 -7.07
CA LEU A 28 -5.70 15.33 -7.49
C LEU A 28 -6.02 16.40 -6.45
N GLN A 29 -5.09 17.34 -6.22
CA GLN A 29 -5.27 18.45 -5.27
C GLN A 29 -6.32 19.49 -5.70
N ARG A 30 -7.13 19.19 -6.72
CA ARG A 30 -8.23 20.03 -7.19
C ARG A 30 -9.54 19.29 -6.96
N TYR A 31 -10.13 19.53 -5.80
CA TYR A 31 -11.44 19.00 -5.43
C TYR A 31 -12.52 19.86 -6.08
N ASN A 32 -13.18 19.30 -7.10
CA ASN A 32 -14.32 19.94 -7.74
C ASN A 32 -15.65 19.50 -7.10
N ASP A 33 -15.66 18.33 -6.47
CA ASP A 33 -16.82 17.68 -5.84
C ASP A 33 -16.41 17.00 -4.52
N GLU A 34 -17.38 16.72 -3.66
CA GLU A 34 -17.17 16.05 -2.36
C GLU A 34 -17.07 14.52 -2.49
N GLU A 35 -17.61 13.97 -3.57
CA GLU A 35 -17.59 12.53 -3.85
C GLU A 35 -16.45 12.14 -4.78
N LEU A 36 -15.93 10.92 -4.59
CA LEU A 36 -14.99 10.35 -5.54
C LEU A 36 -15.67 10.10 -6.88
N THR A 37 -15.08 10.66 -7.93
CA THR A 37 -15.48 10.33 -9.29
C THR A 37 -15.21 8.84 -9.57
N LYS A 38 -15.92 8.28 -10.54
CA LYS A 38 -15.67 6.89 -10.99
C LYS A 38 -14.20 6.65 -11.35
N ALA A 39 -13.51 7.65 -11.90
CA ALA A 39 -12.10 7.55 -12.25
C ALA A 39 -11.20 7.44 -11.02
N GLU A 40 -11.47 8.22 -9.97
CA GLU A 40 -10.73 8.18 -8.71
C GLU A 40 -10.95 6.87 -7.97
N SER A 41 -12.19 6.38 -7.89
CA SER A 41 -12.50 5.09 -7.26
C SER A 41 -11.80 3.92 -7.97
N VAL A 42 -11.89 3.86 -9.30
CA VAL A 42 -11.20 2.81 -10.09
C VAL A 42 -9.67 2.95 -9.99
N CYS A 43 -9.14 4.18 -9.88
CA CYS A 43 -7.72 4.39 -9.63
C CYS A 43 -7.30 3.85 -8.27
N ALA A 44 -8.06 4.13 -7.21
CA ALA A 44 -7.78 3.66 -5.85
C ALA A 44 -7.73 2.12 -5.79
N ASP A 45 -8.70 1.43 -6.39
CA ASP A 45 -8.71 -0.05 -6.49
C ASP A 45 -7.44 -0.58 -7.17
N ARG A 46 -7.08 0.00 -8.32
CA ARG A 46 -5.86 -0.37 -9.07
C ARG A 46 -4.59 -0.05 -8.27
N CYS A 47 -4.60 1.04 -7.51
CA CYS A 47 -3.46 1.46 -6.69
C CYS A 47 -3.19 0.46 -5.57
N VAL A 48 -4.23 0.05 -4.84
CA VAL A 48 -4.12 -0.95 -3.76
C VAL A 48 -3.64 -2.28 -4.33
N ALA A 49 -4.22 -2.74 -5.46
CA ALA A 49 -3.79 -3.97 -6.11
C ALA A 49 -2.30 -3.94 -6.51
N LYS A 50 -1.85 -2.82 -7.10
CA LYS A 50 -0.43 -2.62 -7.45
C LYS A 50 0.47 -2.53 -6.23
N TYR A 51 0.01 -1.91 -5.14
CA TYR A 51 0.78 -1.84 -3.88
C TYR A 51 1.12 -3.25 -3.39
N PHE A 52 0.13 -4.13 -3.30
CA PHE A 52 0.36 -5.51 -2.85
C PHE A 52 1.26 -6.30 -3.80
N GLN A 53 1.08 -6.12 -5.11
CA GLN A 53 1.97 -6.75 -6.10
C GLN A 53 3.43 -6.32 -5.87
N VAL A 54 3.69 -5.02 -5.81
CA VAL A 54 5.05 -4.48 -5.61
C VAL A 54 5.59 -4.87 -4.24
N ASN A 55 4.78 -4.80 -3.19
CA ASN A 55 5.20 -5.16 -1.83
C ASN A 55 5.67 -6.63 -1.77
N ARG A 56 4.96 -7.55 -2.46
CA ARG A 56 5.38 -8.94 -2.59
C ARG A 56 6.69 -9.08 -3.35
N GLU A 57 6.82 -8.42 -4.50
CA GLU A 57 8.05 -8.47 -5.31
C GLU A 57 9.27 -7.94 -4.55
N VAL A 58 9.09 -6.89 -3.74
CA VAL A 58 10.14 -6.34 -2.87
C VAL A 58 10.51 -7.34 -1.79
N SER A 59 9.53 -7.94 -1.10
CA SER A 59 9.77 -8.98 -0.09
C SER A 59 10.54 -10.17 -0.67
N ASP A 60 10.15 -10.66 -1.85
CA ASP A 60 10.83 -11.77 -2.53
C ASP A 60 12.28 -11.42 -2.88
N LYS A 61 12.53 -10.20 -3.35
CA LYS A 61 13.89 -9.72 -3.65
C LYS A 61 14.71 -9.58 -2.37
N LEU A 62 14.17 -8.97 -1.32
CA LEU A 62 14.86 -8.76 -0.05
C LEU A 62 15.27 -10.11 0.59
N ALA A 63 14.40 -11.11 0.54
CA ALA A 63 14.70 -12.46 1.02
C ALA A 63 15.88 -13.08 0.25
N LYS A 64 15.91 -12.96 -1.08
CA LYS A 64 17.02 -13.44 -1.92
C LYS A 64 18.33 -12.70 -1.62
N TYR A 65 18.29 -11.37 -1.46
CA TYR A 65 19.47 -10.58 -1.11
C TYR A 65 20.03 -10.95 0.27
N SER A 66 19.15 -11.20 1.25
CA SER A 66 19.56 -11.61 2.59
C SER A 66 20.28 -12.96 2.59
N GLN A 67 19.80 -13.93 1.80
CA GLN A 67 20.43 -15.24 1.65
C GLN A 67 21.75 -15.20 0.87
N ALA A 68 21.88 -14.28 -0.09
CA ALA A 68 23.09 -14.15 -0.91
C ALA A 68 24.23 -13.38 -0.20
N ASN A 69 23.91 -12.59 0.83
CA ASN A 69 24.86 -11.78 1.61
C ASN A 69 25.11 -12.35 3.03
N GLN A 70 24.81 -13.63 3.25
CA GLN A 70 25.30 -14.44 4.38
C GLN A 70 26.47 -15.31 3.92
#